data_AF-A0A8S3PMH5-F1
#
_entry.id   AF-A0A8S3PMH5-F1
#
_cell.length_a   1.000
_cell.length_b   1.000
_cell.length_c   1.000
_cell.angle_alpha   90.00
_cell.angle_beta   90.00
_cell.angle_gamma   90.00
#
_symmetry.space_group_name_H-M   'P 1'
#
loop_
_entity.id
_entity.type
_entity.pdbx_description
1 polymer ?
#
loop_
_entity_poly.entity_id
_entity_poly.type
_entity_poly.pdbx_seq_one_letter_code
_entity_poly.pdbx_strand_id
1 'polypeptide(L)'
;MARKIKQENLKEYLDSIETFNLANIIRKGREVKTKYVKAEKGENGFLTDTIIFKSEDIDKPKQRIWVARETLLCNGTGNCLRNCGGFGECVEGCSKKDEKRAKSGHRCSFRVQLHLYSDDMEQWEVTFEGHHVPPTTVWVAPNKNPLKQNEIRKRALTLMKDGITSSKKMKLNLKEDVSQKQLQSFIQYRKKKEKKDGTVMRLSNYSDSSDESLQRKTTF
;
A
#
# COMPACT_ATOMS: atom_id res chain seq x y z
N MET A 1 3.00 -24.19 2.36
CA MET A 1 3.32 -25.25 1.38
C MET A 1 3.23 -24.65 -0.01
N ALA A 2 4.21 -24.94 -0.88
CA ALA A 2 4.19 -24.48 -2.26
C ALA A 2 3.21 -25.33 -3.08
N ARG A 3 2.43 -24.70 -3.97
CA ARG A 3 1.54 -25.38 -4.92
C ARG A 3 1.99 -25.07 -6.35
N LYS A 4 2.01 -26.08 -7.21
CA LYS A 4 2.35 -25.94 -8.61
C LYS A 4 1.10 -25.64 -9.44
N ILE A 5 1.13 -24.56 -10.21
CA ILE A 5 -0.02 -24.05 -10.95
C ILE A 5 0.42 -23.68 -12.35
N LYS A 6 -0.27 -24.22 -13.37
CA LYS A 6 0.01 -23.88 -14.77
C LYS A 6 -0.12 -22.37 -15.01
N GLN A 7 0.72 -21.84 -15.90
CA GLN A 7 0.76 -20.40 -16.19
C GLN A 7 -0.60 -19.84 -16.63
N GLU A 8 -1.33 -20.55 -17.48
CA GLU A 8 -2.67 -20.18 -17.95
C GLU A 8 -3.73 -20.13 -16.83
N ASN A 9 -3.55 -20.94 -15.79
CA ASN A 9 -4.49 -21.07 -14.68
C ASN A 9 -4.11 -20.21 -13.47
N LEU A 10 -2.96 -19.51 -13.51
CA LEU A 10 -2.43 -18.78 -12.36
C LEU A 10 -3.40 -17.72 -11.85
N LYS A 11 -4.02 -16.96 -12.75
CA LYS A 11 -4.98 -15.90 -12.38
C LYS A 11 -6.19 -16.50 -11.68
N GLU A 12 -6.84 -17.49 -12.29
CA GLU A 12 -8.02 -18.15 -11.74
C GLU A 12 -7.71 -18.80 -10.39
N TYR A 13 -6.55 -19.45 -10.28
CA TYR A 13 -6.10 -20.02 -9.02
C TYR A 13 -5.97 -18.96 -7.92
N LEU A 14 -5.30 -17.83 -8.19
CA LEU A 14 -5.15 -16.76 -7.21
C LEU A 14 -6.50 -16.14 -6.83
N ASP A 15 -7.38 -15.93 -7.80
CA ASP A 15 -8.75 -15.42 -7.60
C ASP A 15 -9.63 -16.42 -6.84
N SER A 16 -9.30 -17.71 -6.80
CA SER A 16 -10.01 -18.71 -5.99
C SER A 16 -9.65 -18.64 -4.49
N ILE A 17 -8.54 -17.97 -4.14
CA ILE A 17 -8.07 -17.88 -2.75
C ILE A 17 -8.74 -16.69 -2.07
N GLU A 18 -9.66 -16.97 -1.14
CA GLU A 18 -10.40 -15.94 -0.40
C GLU A 18 -9.46 -14.87 0.22
N THR A 19 -8.40 -15.30 0.90
CA THR A 19 -7.44 -14.36 1.51
C THR A 19 -6.72 -13.47 0.49
N PHE A 20 -6.56 -13.93 -0.76
CA PHE A 20 -5.99 -13.13 -1.84
C PHE A 20 -6.98 -12.08 -2.35
N ASN A 21 -8.26 -12.41 -2.46
CA ASN A 21 -9.30 -11.45 -2.87
C ASN A 21 -9.56 -10.36 -1.83
N LEU A 22 -9.37 -10.69 -0.55
CA LEU A 22 -9.42 -9.71 0.54
C LEU A 22 -8.16 -8.82 0.57
N ALA A 23 -7.16 -9.08 -0.28
CA ALA A 23 -5.93 -8.32 -0.29
C ALA A 23 -5.98 -7.13 -1.26
N ASN A 24 -5.45 -5.98 -0.83
CA ASN A 24 -5.11 -4.90 -1.77
C ASN A 24 -3.72 -5.17 -2.35
N ILE A 25 -3.67 -6.14 -3.27
CA ILE A 25 -2.43 -6.60 -3.90
C ILE A 25 -1.76 -5.48 -4.69
N ILE A 26 -0.49 -5.28 -4.39
CA ILE A 26 0.45 -4.52 -5.20
C ILE A 26 1.63 -5.42 -5.57
N ARG A 27 2.25 -5.12 -6.71
CA ARG A 27 3.44 -5.84 -7.17
C ARG A 27 4.67 -5.20 -6.57
N LYS A 28 5.64 -6.03 -6.16
CA LYS A 28 6.99 -5.53 -5.87
C LYS A 28 7.82 -5.35 -7.14
N GLY A 29 7.54 -6.18 -8.15
CA GLY A 29 8.28 -6.28 -9.40
C GLY A 29 8.47 -7.75 -9.79
N ARG A 30 8.64 -8.00 -11.08
CA ARG A 30 9.00 -9.31 -11.63
C ARG A 30 10.48 -9.30 -11.98
N GLU A 31 11.18 -10.33 -11.55
CA GLU A 31 12.57 -10.57 -11.92
C GLU A 31 12.64 -11.77 -12.85
N VAL A 32 13.34 -11.60 -13.97
CA VAL A 32 13.39 -12.59 -15.04
C VAL A 32 14.84 -12.78 -15.46
N LYS A 33 15.27 -14.04 -15.55
CA LYS A 33 16.57 -14.37 -16.14
C LYS A 33 16.45 -14.36 -17.65
N THR A 34 16.63 -13.18 -18.23
CA THR A 34 16.47 -12.91 -19.67
C THR A 34 17.36 -13.76 -20.57
N LYS A 35 18.41 -14.38 -20.03
CA LYS A 35 19.21 -15.40 -20.71
C LYS A 35 18.36 -16.61 -21.14
N TYR A 36 17.41 -17.05 -20.31
CA TYR A 36 16.65 -18.29 -20.51
C TYR A 36 15.24 -18.06 -21.02
N VAL A 37 14.61 -16.97 -20.58
CA VAL A 37 13.19 -16.72 -20.86
C VAL A 37 12.93 -15.28 -21.28
N LYS A 38 11.83 -15.06 -21.98
CA LYS A 38 11.23 -13.74 -22.23
C LYS A 38 9.88 -13.65 -21.52
N ALA A 39 9.52 -12.46 -21.06
CA ALA A 39 8.18 -12.19 -20.54
C ALA A 39 7.38 -11.46 -21.63
N GLU A 40 6.21 -11.97 -21.96
CA GLU A 40 5.25 -11.34 -22.85
C GLU A 40 4.10 -10.78 -22.03
N LYS A 41 3.66 -9.58 -22.40
CA LYS A 41 2.63 -8.86 -21.66
C LYS A 41 1.27 -9.47 -22.01
N GLY A 42 0.50 -9.82 -20.99
CA GLY A 42 -0.84 -10.34 -21.17
C GLY A 42 -1.87 -9.25 -21.45
N GLU A 43 -3.03 -9.64 -21.97
CA GLU A 43 -4.11 -8.73 -22.36
C GLU A 43 -4.72 -7.97 -21.17
N ASN A 44 -4.87 -8.64 -20.02
CA ASN A 44 -5.65 -8.15 -18.88
C ASN A 44 -4.79 -7.86 -17.64
N GLY A 45 -3.54 -7.44 -17.88
CA GLY A 45 -2.62 -7.02 -16.85
C GLY A 45 -1.71 -8.14 -16.36
N PHE A 46 -1.04 -7.86 -15.27
CA PHE A 46 0.20 -8.54 -14.93
C PHE A 46 0.11 -10.02 -14.57
N LEU A 47 -1.03 -10.47 -14.05
CA LEU A 47 -1.27 -11.89 -13.75
C LEU A 47 -1.47 -12.72 -15.02
N THR A 48 -1.68 -12.05 -16.16
CA THR A 48 -1.81 -12.68 -17.48
C THR A 48 -0.51 -12.61 -18.30
N ASP A 49 0.55 -11.99 -17.76
CA ASP A 49 1.86 -11.95 -18.43
C ASP A 49 2.45 -13.36 -18.49
N THR A 50 2.76 -13.83 -19.69
CA THR A 50 3.31 -15.16 -19.95
C THR A 50 4.83 -15.16 -19.95
N ILE A 51 5.45 -16.19 -19.38
CA ILE A 51 6.87 -16.45 -19.51
C ILE A 51 7.05 -17.50 -20.59
N ILE A 52 7.93 -17.21 -21.56
CA ILE A 52 8.20 -18.07 -22.71
C ILE A 52 9.69 -18.37 -22.78
N PHE A 53 10.03 -19.63 -23.05
CA PHE A 53 11.41 -20.06 -23.23
C PHE A 53 11.99 -19.48 -24.53
N LYS A 54 13.24 -19.00 -24.48
CA LYS A 54 13.98 -18.66 -25.69
C LYS A 54 14.53 -19.97 -26.26
N SER A 55 14.02 -20.43 -27.41
CA SER A 55 14.23 -21.80 -27.87
C SER A 55 15.67 -22.12 -28.33
N GLU A 56 15.94 -23.42 -28.17
CA GLU A 56 16.91 -24.37 -28.76
C GLU A 56 18.43 -24.25 -28.58
N ASP A 57 19.05 -23.07 -28.60
CA ASP A 57 20.54 -23.02 -28.54
C ASP A 57 21.12 -22.72 -27.14
N ILE A 58 20.28 -22.68 -26.10
CA ILE A 58 20.70 -22.36 -24.74
C ILE A 58 20.69 -23.63 -23.90
N ASP A 59 21.87 -24.07 -23.48
CA ASP A 59 22.03 -25.14 -22.49
C ASP A 59 21.12 -24.88 -21.28
N LYS A 60 20.12 -25.75 -21.12
CA LYS A 60 19.26 -25.72 -19.93
C LYS A 60 20.15 -25.86 -18.70
N PRO A 61 19.90 -25.08 -17.64
CA PRO A 61 20.63 -25.22 -16.39
C PRO A 61 20.56 -26.67 -15.90
N LYS A 62 21.73 -27.29 -15.67
CA LYS A 62 21.81 -28.65 -15.08
C LYS A 62 21.24 -28.72 -13.66
N GLN A 63 21.23 -27.58 -12.98
CA GLN A 63 20.65 -27.44 -11.65
C GLN A 63 19.33 -26.69 -11.73
N ARG A 64 18.41 -27.05 -10.85
CA ARG A 64 17.15 -26.34 -10.65
C ARG A 64 17.42 -24.90 -10.21
N ILE A 65 17.16 -23.94 -11.10
CA ILE A 65 17.25 -22.51 -10.80
C ILE A 65 15.93 -21.83 -11.09
N TRP A 66 15.57 -20.79 -10.34
CA TRP A 66 14.47 -19.92 -10.73
C TRP A 66 14.85 -19.18 -12.02
N VAL A 67 13.92 -19.12 -12.97
CA VAL A 67 14.04 -18.40 -14.25
C VAL A 67 13.16 -17.15 -14.27
N ALA A 68 12.06 -17.17 -13.51
CA ALA A 68 11.26 -16.01 -13.19
C ALA A 68 10.83 -16.05 -11.73
N ARG A 69 10.78 -14.90 -11.07
CA ARG A 69 10.22 -14.76 -9.73
C ARG A 69 9.43 -13.47 -9.60
N GLU A 70 8.37 -13.53 -8.82
CA GLU A 70 7.53 -12.36 -8.54
C GLU A 70 7.01 -12.41 -7.11
N THR A 71 6.93 -11.25 -6.48
CA THR A 71 6.31 -11.10 -5.16
C THR A 71 5.13 -10.16 -5.25
N LEU A 72 3.96 -10.71 -4.95
CA LEU A 72 2.73 -9.98 -4.74
C LEU A 72 2.58 -9.71 -3.24
N LEU A 73 2.18 -8.51 -2.87
CA LEU A 73 2.08 -8.12 -1.48
C LEU A 73 0.89 -7.20 -1.27
N CYS A 74 0.23 -7.31 -0.13
CA CYS A 74 -0.80 -6.35 0.21
C CYS A 74 -0.18 -5.02 0.65
N ASN A 75 -0.73 -3.91 0.18
CA ASN A 75 -0.29 -2.56 0.57
C ASN A 75 -0.50 -2.25 2.07
N GLY A 76 -1.19 -3.13 2.82
CA GLY A 76 -1.39 -3.03 4.25
C GLY A 76 -2.45 -2.04 4.69
N THR A 77 -3.42 -1.70 3.83
CA THR A 77 -4.56 -0.85 4.18
C THR A 77 -5.69 -1.66 4.82
N GLY A 78 -6.62 -1.01 5.54
CA GLY A 78 -7.66 -1.69 6.31
C GLY A 78 -7.15 -2.19 7.67
N ASN A 79 -7.71 -3.27 8.20
CA ASN A 79 -7.30 -3.88 9.47
C ASN A 79 -6.17 -4.92 9.34
N CYS A 80 -5.34 -4.82 8.29
CA CYS A 80 -4.30 -5.81 8.03
C CYS A 80 -3.24 -5.89 9.16
N LEU A 81 -2.76 -7.11 9.46
CA LEU A 81 -1.60 -7.41 10.29
C LEU A 81 -0.33 -6.92 9.60
N ARG A 82 0.39 -6.02 10.27
CA ARG A 82 1.60 -5.39 9.73
C ARG A 82 2.83 -5.97 10.37
N ASN A 83 3.93 -5.99 9.63
CA ASN A 83 5.20 -6.34 10.26
C ASN A 83 5.64 -5.29 11.29
N CYS A 84 5.43 -3.97 11.12
CA CYS A 84 5.36 -2.93 12.18
C CYS A 84 5.15 -1.53 11.56
N GLY A 85 4.74 -0.51 12.33
CA GLY A 85 4.99 0.90 11.97
C GLY A 85 3.96 1.67 11.12
N GLY A 86 2.74 1.16 10.90
CA GLY A 86 1.69 1.94 10.22
C GLY A 86 0.30 1.75 10.86
N PHE A 87 -0.77 2.21 10.21
CA PHE A 87 -2.14 2.14 10.74
C PHE A 87 -2.66 0.70 10.83
N GLY A 88 -2.71 0.10 12.02
CA GLY A 88 -3.19 -1.28 12.25
C GLY A 88 -2.36 -2.00 13.31
N GLU A 89 -2.75 -3.23 13.64
CA GLU A 89 -2.03 -4.04 14.63
C GLU A 89 -0.75 -4.64 14.03
N CYS A 90 0.32 -4.57 14.81
CA CYS A 90 1.58 -5.22 14.49
C CYS A 90 1.46 -6.72 14.78
N VAL A 91 2.07 -7.56 13.95
CA VAL A 91 2.24 -8.98 14.28
C VAL A 91 3.01 -9.12 15.60
N GLU A 92 2.59 -10.07 16.40
CA GLU A 92 3.26 -10.41 17.64
C GLU A 92 4.71 -10.86 17.37
N GLY A 93 5.64 -10.46 18.25
CA GLY A 93 7.05 -10.82 18.11
C GLY A 93 7.83 -10.09 17.01
N CYS A 94 7.33 -8.97 16.46
CA CYS A 94 8.11 -8.24 15.47
C CYS A 94 9.43 -7.67 16.04
N SER A 95 10.55 -8.12 15.49
CA SER A 95 11.91 -7.65 15.80
C SER A 95 12.18 -6.19 15.43
N LYS A 96 11.37 -5.60 14.55
CA LYS A 96 11.56 -4.24 14.04
C LYS A 96 10.61 -3.22 14.65
N LYS A 97 9.87 -3.59 15.70
CA LYS A 97 8.91 -2.70 16.36
C LYS A 97 9.56 -1.40 16.83
N ASP A 98 10.82 -1.48 17.27
CA ASP A 98 11.56 -0.37 17.88
C ASP A 98 12.62 0.27 16.95
N GLU A 99 12.76 -0.20 15.71
CA GLU A 99 13.74 0.35 14.76
C GLU A 99 13.27 1.70 14.18
N LYS A 100 14.20 2.62 13.89
CA LYS A 100 13.89 3.91 13.21
C LYS A 100 13.13 3.73 11.88
N ARG A 101 13.32 2.61 11.17
CA ARG A 101 12.58 2.25 9.93
C ARG A 101 11.10 1.92 10.17
N ALA A 102 10.69 1.59 11.40
CA ALA A 102 9.29 1.43 11.77
C ALA A 102 8.50 2.73 11.54
N LYS A 103 9.14 3.90 11.62
CA LYS A 103 8.48 5.20 11.36
C LYS A 103 7.99 5.37 9.92
N SER A 104 8.50 4.57 8.97
CA SER A 104 8.11 4.62 7.56
C SER A 104 6.94 3.67 7.20
N GLY A 105 6.48 2.83 8.14
CA GLY A 105 5.41 1.88 7.93
C GLY A 105 5.78 0.67 7.09
N HIS A 106 5.77 -0.52 7.70
CA HIS A 106 5.86 -1.76 6.96
C HIS A 106 4.49 -2.13 6.36
N ARG A 107 4.57 -2.89 5.27
CA ARG A 107 3.44 -3.45 4.52
C ARG A 107 2.77 -4.58 5.31
N CYS A 108 1.62 -5.03 4.80
CA CYS A 108 0.95 -6.23 5.29
C CYS A 108 1.95 -7.40 5.39
N SER A 109 1.74 -8.28 6.39
CA SER A 109 2.50 -9.52 6.50
C SER A 109 2.17 -10.49 5.36
N PHE A 110 0.94 -10.42 4.82
CA PHE A 110 0.49 -11.28 3.73
C PHE A 110 1.23 -11.02 2.41
N ARG A 111 1.79 -12.09 1.84
CA ARG A 111 2.54 -12.10 0.59
C ARG A 111 2.25 -13.37 -0.20
N VAL A 112 2.31 -13.24 -1.52
CA VAL A 112 2.32 -14.37 -2.44
C VAL A 112 3.65 -14.35 -3.18
N GLN A 113 4.42 -15.42 -3.02
CA GLN A 113 5.63 -15.66 -3.76
C GLN A 113 5.31 -16.57 -4.94
N LEU A 114 5.73 -16.14 -6.13
CA LEU A 114 5.56 -16.86 -7.37
C LEU A 114 6.96 -17.16 -7.90
N HIS A 115 7.29 -18.44 -8.11
CA HIS A 115 8.56 -18.86 -8.69
C HIS A 115 8.30 -19.78 -9.88
N LEU A 116 9.02 -19.55 -10.97
CA LEU A 116 9.08 -20.44 -12.12
C LEU A 116 10.50 -20.98 -12.21
N TYR A 117 10.67 -22.29 -12.36
CA TYR A 117 11.97 -22.94 -12.31
C TYR A 117 12.38 -23.52 -13.67
N SER A 118 13.68 -23.70 -13.87
CA SER A 118 14.26 -24.19 -15.13
C SER A 118 13.91 -25.64 -15.46
N ASP A 119 13.56 -26.45 -14.45
CA ASP A 119 13.15 -27.85 -14.58
C ASP A 119 11.65 -28.01 -14.88
N ASP A 120 10.83 -27.02 -14.49
CA ASP A 120 9.38 -27.00 -14.68
C ASP A 120 8.93 -25.57 -15.00
N MET A 121 8.92 -25.25 -16.28
CA MET A 121 8.65 -23.90 -16.81
C MET A 121 7.19 -23.69 -17.22
N GLU A 122 6.36 -24.71 -17.10
CA GLU A 122 4.92 -24.60 -17.36
C GLU A 122 4.16 -24.22 -16.09
N GLN A 123 4.73 -24.53 -14.92
CA GLN A 123 4.05 -24.43 -13.64
C GLN A 123 4.76 -23.48 -12.68
N TRP A 124 4.04 -22.45 -12.25
CA TRP A 124 4.44 -21.59 -11.15
C TRP A 124 4.33 -22.33 -9.82
N GLU A 125 5.40 -22.29 -9.03
CA GLU A 125 5.35 -22.57 -7.61
C GLU A 125 4.84 -21.35 -6.86
N VAL A 126 3.63 -21.48 -6.33
CA VAL A 126 2.91 -20.46 -5.59
C VAL A 126 3.00 -20.76 -4.10
N THR A 127 3.53 -19.81 -3.33
CA THR A 127 3.60 -19.89 -1.87
C THR A 127 2.93 -18.68 -1.24
N PHE A 128 2.08 -18.93 -0.25
CA PHE A 128 1.45 -17.89 0.57
C PHE A 128 2.17 -17.78 1.91
N GLU A 129 2.46 -16.56 2.33
CA GLU A 129 3.13 -16.26 3.59
C GLU A 129 2.38 -15.18 4.35
N GLY A 130 2.38 -15.26 5.67
CA GLY A 130 1.74 -14.28 6.55
C GLY A 130 0.21 -14.33 6.48
N HIS A 131 -0.42 -13.39 7.20
CA HIS A 131 -1.88 -13.33 7.32
C HIS A 131 -2.37 -11.89 7.18
N HIS A 132 -3.58 -11.72 6.65
CA HIS A 132 -4.23 -10.43 6.61
C HIS A 132 -4.73 -10.00 7.97
N VAL A 133 -5.49 -10.84 8.64
CA VAL A 133 -6.05 -10.60 9.97
C VAL A 133 -5.91 -11.89 10.77
N PRO A 134 -5.98 -11.86 12.11
CA PRO A 134 -6.11 -13.08 12.89
C PRO A 134 -7.31 -13.91 12.40
N PRO A 135 -7.29 -15.25 12.50
CA PRO A 135 -8.37 -16.11 12.01
C PRO A 135 -9.76 -15.78 12.57
N THR A 136 -9.81 -15.14 13.74
CA THR A 136 -11.04 -14.75 14.45
C THR A 136 -11.63 -13.41 14.01
N THR A 137 -10.91 -12.65 13.19
CA THR A 137 -11.26 -11.27 12.86
C THR A 137 -11.85 -11.18 11.46
N VAL A 138 -13.00 -10.53 11.30
CA VAL A 138 -13.57 -10.25 9.98
C VAL A 138 -12.73 -9.18 9.28
N TRP A 139 -12.30 -9.45 8.04
CA TRP A 139 -11.55 -8.47 7.25
C TRP A 139 -12.44 -7.27 6.89
N VAL A 140 -11.89 -6.07 7.04
CA VAL A 140 -12.56 -4.81 6.68
C VAL A 140 -11.80 -4.13 5.56
N ALA A 141 -12.48 -3.98 4.41
CA ALA A 141 -11.92 -3.31 3.25
C ALA A 141 -11.46 -1.89 3.60
N PRO A 142 -10.28 -1.45 3.12
CA PRO A 142 -9.87 -0.07 3.29
C PRO A 142 -10.86 0.85 2.62
N ASN A 143 -11.34 1.85 3.37
CA ASN A 143 -12.18 2.87 2.80
C ASN A 143 -11.33 3.78 1.90
N LYS A 144 -11.41 3.56 0.58
CA LYS A 144 -10.63 4.31 -0.43
C LYS A 144 -10.90 5.82 -0.39
N ASN A 145 -12.02 6.26 0.18
CA ASN A 145 -12.29 7.68 0.43
C ASN A 145 -13.22 7.89 1.63
N PRO A 146 -12.68 8.00 2.85
CA PRO A 146 -13.52 8.17 4.04
C PRO A 146 -14.31 9.49 4.03
N LEU A 147 -13.87 10.51 3.30
CA LEU A 147 -14.62 11.76 3.12
C LEU A 147 -15.88 11.63 2.25
N LYS A 148 -16.13 10.46 1.64
CA LYS A 148 -17.45 10.15 1.05
C LYS A 148 -18.50 9.83 2.11
N GLN A 149 -18.09 9.42 3.32
CA GLN A 149 -19.03 9.20 4.41
C GLN A 149 -19.55 10.54 4.93
N ASN A 150 -20.88 10.67 5.02
CA ASN A 150 -21.52 11.93 5.39
C ASN A 150 -21.04 12.43 6.76
N GLU A 151 -20.87 11.54 7.73
CA GLU A 151 -20.47 11.90 9.09
C GLU A 151 -19.00 12.36 9.19
N ILE A 152 -18.07 11.69 8.50
CA ILE A 152 -16.67 12.14 8.42
C ILE A 152 -16.59 13.49 7.69
N ARG A 153 -17.36 13.63 6.61
CA ARG A 153 -17.44 14.88 5.84
C ARG A 153 -17.99 16.03 6.69
N LYS A 154 -19.06 15.81 7.47
CA LYS A 154 -19.64 16.82 8.38
C LYS A 154 -18.63 17.25 9.43
N ARG A 155 -17.96 16.30 10.09
CA ARG A 155 -16.90 16.60 11.08
C ARG A 155 -15.75 17.40 10.47
N ALA A 156 -15.30 17.03 9.27
CA ALA A 156 -14.28 17.79 8.55
C ALA A 156 -14.73 19.22 8.24
N LEU A 157 -16.02 19.45 7.94
CA LEU A 157 -16.56 20.79 7.74
C LEU A 157 -16.63 21.59 9.02
N THR A 158 -17.02 20.98 10.14
CA THR A 158 -17.02 21.62 11.45
C THR A 158 -15.61 22.10 11.81
N LEU A 159 -14.60 21.25 11.64
CA LEU A 159 -13.20 21.64 11.87
C LEU A 159 -12.76 22.82 10.96
N MET A 160 -13.20 22.85 9.70
CA MET A 160 -12.95 24.01 8.84
C MET A 160 -13.62 25.29 9.35
N LYS A 161 -14.86 25.18 9.86
CA LYS A 161 -15.59 26.28 10.51
C LYS A 161 -14.89 26.79 11.75
N ASP A 162 -14.27 25.89 12.50
CA ASP A 162 -13.47 26.19 13.69
C ASP A 162 -12.06 26.73 13.35
N GLY A 163 -11.80 27.08 12.09
CA GLY A 163 -10.53 27.67 11.63
C GLY A 163 -9.42 26.67 11.31
N ILE A 164 -9.66 25.36 11.46
CA ILE A 164 -8.67 24.33 11.13
C ILE A 164 -8.67 24.10 9.61
N THR A 165 -7.77 24.80 8.92
CA THR A 165 -7.66 24.75 7.45
C THR A 165 -6.38 24.09 6.93
N SER A 166 -5.57 23.53 7.83
CA SER A 166 -4.38 22.73 7.50
C SER A 166 -4.73 21.25 7.47
N SER A 167 -4.36 20.53 6.40
CA SER A 167 -4.58 19.08 6.27
C SER A 167 -3.90 18.29 7.39
N LYS A 168 -2.76 18.75 7.90
CA LYS A 168 -2.03 18.15 9.03
C LYS A 168 -2.80 18.30 10.35
N LYS A 169 -3.26 19.51 10.68
CA LYS A 169 -4.05 19.78 11.89
C LYS A 169 -5.42 19.08 11.81
N MET A 170 -6.06 19.08 10.64
CA MET A 170 -7.34 18.42 10.42
C MET A 170 -7.24 16.92 10.63
N LYS A 171 -6.17 16.27 10.12
CA LYS A 171 -5.94 14.83 10.35
C LYS A 171 -5.82 14.49 11.84
N LEU A 172 -5.10 15.31 12.60
CA LEU A 172 -4.92 15.12 14.05
C LEU A 172 -6.27 15.17 14.80
N ASN A 173 -7.17 16.05 14.38
CA ASN A 173 -8.46 16.28 15.03
C ASN A 173 -9.54 15.28 14.60
N LEU A 174 -9.55 14.84 13.34
CA LEU A 174 -10.53 13.86 12.87
C LEU A 174 -10.35 12.49 13.52
N LYS A 175 -9.11 12.08 13.82
CA LYS A 175 -8.77 10.73 14.32
C LYS A 175 -9.31 9.58 13.44
N GLU A 176 -9.65 9.88 12.18
CA GLU A 176 -10.12 8.93 11.17
C GLU A 176 -8.96 8.56 10.23
N ASP A 177 -9.09 7.43 9.54
CA ASP A 177 -8.12 6.96 8.54
C ASP A 177 -8.23 7.74 7.21
N VAL A 178 -8.20 9.08 7.28
CA VAL A 178 -8.18 9.97 6.12
C VAL A 178 -6.73 10.39 5.83
N SER A 179 -6.30 10.19 4.58
CA SER A 179 -4.97 10.64 4.16
C SER A 179 -4.87 12.17 4.12
N GLN A 180 -3.69 12.72 4.36
CA GLN A 180 -3.45 14.17 4.27
C GLN A 180 -3.73 14.70 2.85
N LYS A 181 -3.44 13.91 1.81
CA LYS A 181 -3.73 14.25 0.41
C LYS A 181 -5.23 14.42 0.18
N GLN A 182 -6.06 13.50 0.69
CA GLN A 182 -7.52 13.60 0.59
C GLN A 182 -8.05 14.84 1.31
N LEU A 183 -7.54 15.14 2.53
CA LEU A 183 -7.92 16.34 3.27
C LEU A 183 -7.50 17.62 2.53
N GLN A 184 -6.31 17.64 1.94
CA GLN A 184 -5.83 18.77 1.15
C GLN A 184 -6.72 19.02 -0.07
N SER A 185 -7.05 17.98 -0.83
CA SER A 185 -7.98 18.08 -1.96
C SER A 185 -9.37 18.55 -1.52
N PHE A 186 -9.85 18.07 -0.37
CA PHE A 186 -11.13 18.49 0.20
C PHE A 186 -11.15 19.97 0.60
N ILE A 187 -10.13 20.44 1.32
CA ILE A 187 -9.97 21.85 1.72
C ILE A 187 -9.91 22.73 0.48
N GLN A 188 -9.12 22.36 -0.53
CA GLN A 188 -9.00 23.12 -1.78
C GLN A 188 -10.34 23.19 -2.53
N TYR A 189 -11.05 22.06 -2.64
CA TYR A 189 -12.37 22.01 -3.25
C TYR A 189 -13.37 22.93 -2.51
N ARG A 190 -13.36 22.92 -1.18
CA ARG A 190 -14.24 23.77 -0.36
C ARG A 190 -13.92 25.25 -0.49
N LYS A 191 -12.65 25.65 -0.40
CA LYS A 191 -12.24 27.05 -0.63
C LYS A 191 -12.62 27.55 -2.03
N LYS A 192 -12.52 26.71 -3.06
CA LYS A 192 -12.97 27.06 -4.43
C LYS A 192 -14.49 27.24 -4.51
N LYS A 193 -15.25 26.37 -3.84
CA LYS A 193 -16.72 26.46 -3.82
C LYS A 193 -17.20 27.69 -3.05
N GLU A 194 -16.60 28.01 -1.90
CA GLU A 194 -16.92 29.21 -1.11
C GLU A 194 -16.66 30.51 -1.86
N LYS A 195 -15.56 30.60 -2.62
CA LYS A 195 -15.29 31.73 -3.51
C LYS A 195 -16.36 31.91 -4.59
N LYS A 196 -16.97 30.83 -5.05
CA LYS A 196 -18.03 30.84 -6.07
C LYS A 196 -19.40 31.18 -5.46
N ASP A 197 -19.65 30.71 -4.24
CA ASP A 197 -20.93 30.88 -3.52
C ASP A 197 -20.98 32.20 -2.71
N GLY A 198 -19.97 33.07 -2.81
CA GLY A 198 -19.92 34.39 -2.16
C GLY A 198 -19.85 34.38 -0.62
N THR A 199 -19.75 33.20 0.00
CA THR A 199 -19.76 33.05 1.46
C THR A 199 -18.34 33.12 2.00
N VAL A 200 -17.92 34.32 2.44
CA VAL A 200 -16.62 34.53 3.08
C VAL A 200 -16.70 34.08 4.53
N MET A 201 -16.09 32.95 4.88
CA MET A 201 -15.72 32.70 6.28
C MET A 201 -14.68 33.76 6.68
N ARG A 202 -15.04 34.63 7.64
CA ARG A 202 -14.12 35.61 8.24
C ARG A 202 -12.88 34.87 8.73
N LEU A 203 -11.79 34.99 7.98
CA LEU A 203 -10.46 34.63 8.43
C LEU A 203 -10.11 35.64 9.51
N SER A 204 -10.20 35.23 10.78
CA SER A 204 -9.46 35.92 11.83
C SER A 204 -7.98 35.77 11.51
N ASN A 205 -7.35 36.86 11.08
CA ASN A 205 -5.90 36.98 10.97
C ASN A 205 -5.33 36.72 12.36
N TYR A 206 -4.83 35.50 12.60
CA TYR A 206 -3.90 35.25 13.68
C TYR A 206 -2.52 35.37 13.04
N SER A 207 -1.95 36.57 13.15
CA SER A 207 -0.52 36.81 12.98
C SER A 207 0.21 35.97 14.00
N ASP A 208 1.00 35.01 13.51
CA ASP A 208 1.96 34.26 14.31
C ASP A 208 3.11 35.23 14.66
N SER A 209 2.92 36.02 15.72
CA SER A 209 4.00 36.76 16.35
C SER A 209 4.69 35.82 17.35
N SER A 210 5.69 35.10 16.87
CA SER A 210 6.73 34.54 17.74
C SER A 210 8.03 35.27 17.37
N ASP A 211 8.24 36.40 18.04
CA ASP A 211 9.56 36.98 18.27
C ASP A 211 9.98 36.64 19.71
N GLU A 212 11.29 36.66 19.97
CA GLU A 212 12.08 36.08 21.08
C GLU A 212 12.59 34.65 20.84
N SER A 213 13.89 34.35 20.81
CA SER A 213 15.07 35.18 21.02
C SER A 213 16.31 34.43 20.51
N LEU A 214 17.13 35.11 19.71
CA LEU A 214 18.46 34.64 19.30
C LEU A 214 19.48 35.62 19.89
N GLN A 215 19.81 35.42 21.17
CA GLN A 215 20.92 36.14 21.79
C GLN A 215 22.24 35.65 21.19
N ARG A 216 22.84 36.53 20.38
CA ARG A 216 24.26 36.48 20.01
C ARG A 216 25.09 36.64 21.28
N LYS A 217 25.94 35.65 21.59
CA LYS A 217 27.15 35.86 22.39
C LYS A 217 28.34 35.90 21.44
N THR A 218 28.79 37.11 21.16
CA THR A 218 30.18 37.43 20.82
C THR A 218 31.01 37.40 22.10
N THR A 219 32.16 36.74 22.07
CA THR A 219 33.25 36.98 23.00
C THR A 219 34.54 37.04 22.19
N PHE A 220 35.24 38.16 22.41
CA PHE A 220 36.61 38.59 22.13
C PHE A 220 37.55 37.63 21.39
#